data_AF-A0A8T4UE38-F1
#
_entry.id   AF-A0A8T4UE38-F1
#
_cell.length_a   1.000
_cell.length_b   1.000
_cell.length_c   1.000
_cell.angle_alpha   90.00
_cell.angle_beta   90.00
_cell.angle_gamma   90.00
#
_symmetry.space_group_name_H-M   'P 1'
#
loop_
_entity.id
_entity.type
_entity.pdbx_description
1 polymer ?
#
loop_
_entity_poly.entity_id
_entity_poly.type
_entity_poly.pdbx_seq_one_letter_code
_entity_poly.pdbx_strand_id
1 'polypeptide(L)'
;MGFWIFGRKKDDDVDKIRDNLKHSFSNIKNDIQSIHNVLKHFKQKHEEHDEKHGLHSEKFEKLEDEISRIHEILEELDRRKPERSIVHERVQSFKRSNQSFMNVQSLDNLKERLTPAQKRIIQVLDMAEMPIEYEDIARELGISIVTVRRHVNDIKKMGFQIKEKINVDAKRKVFYLEKDIKRAIKAIKHRK
;
A
#
# COMPACT_ATOMS: atom_id res chain seq x y z
N MET A 1 -96.47 7.51 -25.34
CA MET A 1 -95.24 8.12 -24.80
C MET A 1 -94.27 7.01 -24.47
N GLY A 2 -93.10 6.98 -25.09
CA GLY A 2 -92.06 6.01 -24.74
C GLY A 2 -91.00 5.87 -25.83
N PHE A 3 -89.77 5.65 -25.38
CA PHE A 3 -88.55 5.26 -26.12
C PHE A 3 -87.63 6.39 -26.62
N TRP A 4 -86.70 6.83 -25.74
CA TRP A 4 -85.40 7.40 -26.17
C TRP A 4 -84.32 7.40 -25.07
N ILE A 5 -83.96 6.26 -24.48
CA ILE A 5 -82.86 6.19 -23.46
C ILE A 5 -81.99 4.91 -23.59
N PHE A 6 -81.51 4.56 -24.79
CA PHE A 6 -80.60 3.40 -24.95
C PHE A 6 -79.34 3.64 -25.80
N GLY A 7 -78.96 4.88 -26.10
CA GLY A 7 -77.82 5.19 -26.98
C GLY A 7 -76.45 5.50 -26.34
N ARG A 8 -76.39 5.96 -25.08
CA ARG A 8 -75.19 6.66 -24.55
C ARG A 8 -74.04 5.79 -24.01
N LYS A 9 -74.24 4.49 -23.76
CA LYS A 9 -73.20 3.66 -23.13
C LYS A 9 -71.99 3.36 -24.03
N LYS A 10 -72.15 3.41 -25.36
CA LYS A 10 -71.07 3.09 -26.29
C LYS A 10 -70.04 4.21 -26.44
N ASP A 11 -70.47 5.47 -26.30
CA ASP A 11 -69.57 6.62 -26.46
C ASP A 11 -68.61 6.75 -25.25
N ASP A 12 -69.11 6.51 -24.03
CA ASP A 12 -68.29 6.54 -22.81
C ASP A 12 -67.14 5.53 -22.82
N ASP A 13 -67.34 4.35 -23.41
CA ASP A 13 -66.30 3.31 -23.49
C ASP A 13 -65.23 3.66 -24.54
N VAL A 14 -65.63 4.31 -25.64
CA VAL A 14 -64.70 4.79 -26.66
C VAL A 14 -63.84 5.92 -26.11
N ASP A 15 -64.41 6.84 -25.34
CA ASP A 15 -63.67 7.94 -24.71
C ASP A 15 -62.68 7.44 -23.66
N LYS A 16 -63.07 6.45 -22.83
CA LYS A 16 -62.15 5.80 -21.88
C LYS A 16 -60.97 5.12 -22.58
N ILE A 17 -61.21 4.42 -23.68
CA ILE A 17 -60.14 3.80 -24.47
C ILE A 17 -59.20 4.87 -25.03
N ARG A 18 -59.76 5.97 -25.54
CA ARG A 18 -58.98 7.09 -26.09
C ARG A 18 -58.11 7.75 -25.02
N ASP A 19 -58.64 7.95 -23.81
CA ASP A 19 -57.90 8.55 -22.71
C ASP A 19 -56.83 7.61 -22.16
N ASN A 20 -57.12 6.31 -22.05
CA ASN A 20 -56.12 5.29 -21.68
C ASN A 20 -54.98 5.21 -22.70
N LEU A 21 -55.29 5.33 -24.00
CA LEU A 21 -54.29 5.39 -25.06
C LEU A 21 -53.44 6.65 -24.95
N LYS A 22 -54.06 7.83 -24.78
CA LYS A 22 -53.32 9.09 -24.57
C LYS A 22 -52.39 8.99 -23.36
N HIS A 23 -52.87 8.40 -22.26
CA HIS A 23 -52.08 8.24 -21.05
C HIS A 23 -50.90 7.29 -21.28
N SER A 24 -51.14 6.15 -21.94
CA SER A 24 -50.08 5.20 -22.33
C SER A 24 -49.02 5.85 -23.23
N PHE A 25 -49.45 6.63 -24.24
CA PHE A 25 -48.53 7.36 -25.12
C PHE A 25 -47.75 8.45 -24.37
N SER A 26 -48.39 9.13 -23.42
CA SER A 26 -47.72 10.11 -22.56
C SER A 26 -46.65 9.43 -21.70
N ASN A 27 -46.93 8.26 -21.14
CA ASN A 27 -45.98 7.51 -20.33
C ASN A 27 -44.78 7.03 -21.18
N ILE A 28 -45.04 6.46 -22.36
CA ILE A 28 -43.97 6.06 -23.30
C ILE A 28 -43.10 7.26 -23.70
N LYS A 29 -43.71 8.43 -23.94
CA LYS A 29 -42.96 9.64 -24.27
C LYS A 29 -42.05 10.07 -23.12
N ASN A 30 -42.56 10.02 -21.88
CA ASN A 30 -41.78 10.33 -20.68
C ASN A 30 -40.63 9.33 -20.48
N ASP A 31 -40.86 8.04 -20.77
CA ASP A 31 -39.83 7.01 -20.69
C ASP A 31 -38.74 7.21 -21.74
N ILE A 32 -39.11 7.51 -22.99
CA ILE A 32 -38.16 7.85 -24.06
C ILE A 32 -37.31 9.06 -23.67
N GLN A 33 -37.94 10.08 -23.09
CA GLN A 33 -37.22 11.27 -22.63
C GLN A 33 -36.26 10.94 -21.48
N SER A 34 -36.65 10.05 -20.57
CA SER A 34 -35.79 9.56 -19.50
C SER A 34 -34.59 8.78 -20.03
N ILE A 35 -34.81 7.89 -21.00
CA ILE A 35 -33.74 7.14 -21.69
C ILE A 35 -32.79 8.10 -22.41
N HIS A 36 -33.31 9.13 -23.08
CA HIS A 36 -32.48 10.15 -23.74
C HIS A 36 -31.59 10.88 -22.73
N ASN A 37 -32.14 11.26 -21.58
CA ASN A 37 -31.38 11.92 -20.52
C ASN A 37 -30.29 11.02 -19.94
N VAL A 38 -30.59 9.74 -19.73
CA VAL A 38 -29.59 8.73 -19.29
C VAL A 38 -28.49 8.60 -20.34
N LEU A 39 -28.83 8.47 -21.62
CA LEU A 39 -27.86 8.37 -22.71
C LEU A 39 -26.95 9.60 -22.79
N LYS A 40 -27.52 10.80 -22.61
CA LYS A 40 -26.77 12.05 -22.56
C LYS A 40 -25.79 12.08 -21.38
N HIS A 41 -26.24 11.64 -20.20
CA HIS A 41 -25.38 11.56 -19.03
C HIS A 41 -24.24 10.56 -19.22
N PHE A 42 -24.53 9.39 -19.80
CA PHE A 42 -23.51 8.39 -20.14
C PHE A 42 -22.47 8.92 -21.11
N LYS A 43 -22.90 9.63 -22.16
CA LYS A 43 -21.97 10.25 -23.12
C LYS A 43 -21.05 11.27 -22.45
N GLN A 44 -21.62 12.18 -21.65
CA GLN A 44 -20.82 13.18 -20.92
C GLN A 44 -19.84 12.51 -19.96
N LYS A 45 -20.27 11.48 -19.23
CA LYS A 45 -19.40 10.73 -18.32
C LYS A 45 -18.27 10.03 -19.06
N HIS A 46 -18.54 9.48 -20.25
CA HIS A 46 -17.51 8.84 -21.05
C HIS A 46 -16.44 9.84 -21.51
N GLU A 47 -16.86 11.02 -22.00
CA GLU A 47 -15.96 12.11 -22.39
C GLU A 47 -15.09 12.60 -21.21
N GLU A 48 -15.70 12.81 -20.03
CA GLU A 48 -14.96 13.16 -18.80
C GLU A 48 -13.96 12.07 -18.36
N HIS A 49 -14.31 10.81 -18.57
CA HIS A 49 -13.42 9.68 -18.24
C HIS A 49 -12.26 9.59 -19.22
N ASP A 50 -12.51 9.76 -20.52
CA ASP A 50 -11.47 9.71 -21.56
C ASP A 50 -10.44 10.83 -21.35
N GLU A 51 -10.90 12.04 -20.98
CA GLU A 51 -10.01 13.15 -20.65
C GLU A 51 -9.13 12.84 -19.42
N LYS A 52 -9.72 12.29 -18.35
CA LYS A 52 -8.98 11.87 -17.15
C LYS A 52 -7.99 10.75 -17.45
N HIS A 53 -8.38 9.79 -18.29
CA HIS A 53 -7.49 8.73 -18.74
C HIS A 53 -6.31 9.30 -19.53
N GLY A 54 -6.55 10.26 -20.43
CA GLY A 54 -5.49 10.96 -21.15
C GLY A 54 -4.50 11.66 -20.20
N LEU A 55 -5.00 12.39 -19.20
CA LEU A 55 -4.16 13.06 -18.20
C LEU A 55 -3.34 12.07 -17.35
N HIS A 56 -3.90 10.90 -17.02
CA HIS A 56 -3.16 9.87 -16.30
C HIS A 56 -2.09 9.23 -17.18
N SER A 57 -2.40 8.93 -18.45
CA SER A 57 -1.43 8.41 -19.40
C SER A 57 -0.25 9.36 -19.58
N GLU A 58 -0.49 10.67 -19.73
CA GLU A 58 0.58 11.67 -19.84
C GLU A 58 1.46 11.71 -18.58
N LYS A 59 0.88 11.54 -17.39
CA LYS A 59 1.64 11.45 -16.14
C LYS A 59 2.47 10.16 -16.06
N PHE A 60 1.95 9.05 -16.55
CA PHE A 60 2.71 7.79 -16.60
C PHE A 60 3.89 7.89 -17.56
N GLU A 61 3.70 8.46 -18.75
CA GLU A 61 4.79 8.72 -19.70
C GLU A 61 5.90 9.57 -19.07
N LYS A 62 5.54 10.65 -18.37
CA LYS A 62 6.52 11.49 -17.64
C LYS A 62 7.28 10.71 -16.55
N LEU A 63 6.60 9.83 -15.81
CA LEU A 63 7.25 8.99 -14.80
C LEU A 63 8.17 7.94 -15.42
N GLU A 64 7.78 7.35 -16.54
CA GLU A 64 8.63 6.41 -17.29
C GLU A 64 9.90 7.09 -17.81
N ASP A 65 9.78 8.33 -18.31
CA ASP A 65 10.93 9.15 -18.71
C ASP A 65 11.86 9.46 -17.53
N GLU A 66 11.32 9.83 -16.36
CA GLU A 66 12.11 10.09 -15.17
C GLU A 66 12.84 8.85 -14.65
N ILE A 67 12.18 7.69 -14.64
CA ILE A 67 12.78 6.41 -14.25
C ILE A 67 13.92 6.05 -15.21
N SER A 68 13.72 6.27 -16.50
CA SER A 68 14.74 6.01 -17.53
C SER A 68 15.99 6.86 -17.30
N ARG A 69 15.82 8.15 -17.00
CA ARG A 69 16.95 9.05 -16.65
C ARG A 69 17.67 8.62 -15.37
N ILE A 70 16.93 8.19 -14.34
CA ILE A 70 17.56 7.66 -13.12
C ILE A 70 18.38 6.41 -13.42
N HIS A 71 17.89 5.54 -14.31
CA HIS A 71 18.61 4.34 -14.71
C HIS A 71 19.93 4.68 -15.42
N GLU A 72 19.92 5.63 -16.35
CA GLU A 72 21.12 6.12 -17.04
C GLU A 72 22.17 6.66 -16.05
N ILE A 73 21.74 7.46 -15.06
CA ILE A 73 22.63 7.98 -14.01
C ILE A 73 23.21 6.85 -13.16
N LEU A 74 22.41 5.84 -12.80
CA LEU A 74 22.87 4.70 -12.02
C LEU A 74 23.90 3.85 -12.78
N GLU A 75 23.69 3.62 -14.08
CA GLU A 75 24.66 2.94 -14.92
C GLU A 75 25.98 3.72 -15.01
N GLU A 76 25.92 5.05 -15.18
CA GLU A 76 27.11 5.89 -15.23
C GLU A 76 27.89 5.83 -13.90
N LEU A 77 27.19 5.81 -12.77
CA LEU A 77 27.80 5.66 -11.45
C LEU A 77 28.43 4.28 -11.23
N ASP A 78 27.84 3.21 -11.77
CA ASP A 78 28.39 1.86 -11.63
C ASP A 78 29.68 1.69 -12.44
N ARG A 79 29.75 2.29 -13.64
CA ARG A 79 30.98 2.34 -14.47
C ARG A 79 32.12 3.12 -13.81
N ARG A 80 31.80 4.03 -12.88
CA ARG A 80 32.79 4.84 -12.13
C ARG A 80 33.27 4.20 -10.84
N LYS A 81 32.78 3.01 -10.46
CA LYS A 81 33.34 2.30 -9.29
C LYS A 81 34.75 1.82 -9.62
N PRO A 82 35.79 2.30 -8.91
CA PRO A 82 37.13 1.76 -9.08
C PRO A 82 37.08 0.27 -8.69
N GLU A 83 37.66 -0.59 -9.54
CA GLU A 83 37.84 -2.01 -9.25
C GLU A 83 38.56 -2.13 -7.90
N ARG A 84 37.79 -2.41 -6.86
CA ARG A 84 38.36 -2.76 -5.56
C ARG A 84 38.94 -4.15 -5.73
N SER A 85 40.24 -4.22 -5.96
CA SER A 85 41.00 -5.46 -5.85
C SER A 85 40.66 -6.10 -4.51
N ILE A 86 39.90 -7.19 -4.54
CA ILE A 86 39.51 -7.93 -3.36
C ILE A 86 40.77 -8.61 -2.85
N VAL A 87 41.49 -7.97 -1.92
CA VAL A 87 42.50 -8.64 -1.11
C VAL A 87 41.74 -9.68 -0.27
N HIS A 88 41.82 -10.94 -0.67
CA HIS A 88 41.33 -12.07 0.12
C HIS A 88 42.16 -12.17 1.40
N GLU A 89 41.72 -11.47 2.45
CA GLU A 89 42.21 -11.71 3.79
C GLU A 89 41.75 -13.12 4.19
N ARG A 90 42.70 -14.07 4.24
CA ARG A 90 42.46 -15.43 4.72
C ARG A 90 42.11 -15.37 6.20
N VAL A 91 40.82 -15.32 6.49
CA VAL A 91 40.32 -15.40 7.87
C VAL A 91 40.52 -16.83 8.35
N GLN A 92 41.56 -17.03 9.15
CA GLN A 92 41.85 -18.27 9.86
C GLN A 92 40.65 -18.61 10.76
N SER A 93 40.04 -19.77 10.56
CA SER A 93 38.91 -20.26 11.33
C SER A 93 39.36 -20.66 12.74
N PHE A 94 39.43 -19.69 13.65
CA PHE A 94 39.52 -20.00 15.07
C PHE A 94 38.24 -20.71 15.52
N LYS A 95 38.38 -21.98 15.90
CA LYS A 95 37.40 -22.74 16.66
C LYS A 95 37.01 -21.91 17.89
N ARG A 96 35.82 -21.31 17.87
CA ARG A 96 35.27 -20.61 19.02
C ARG A 96 34.68 -21.64 19.98
N SER A 97 35.33 -21.78 21.12
CA SER A 97 34.70 -22.22 22.35
C SER A 97 33.48 -21.33 22.64
N ASN A 98 32.39 -21.94 23.13
CA ASN A 98 31.16 -21.27 23.56
C ASN A 98 31.38 -20.44 24.83
N GLN A 99 32.24 -19.43 24.76
CA GLN A 99 32.28 -18.38 25.77
C GLN A 99 31.36 -17.25 25.33
N SER A 100 30.27 -17.11 26.07
CA SER A 100 29.34 -15.99 26.01
C SER A 100 30.09 -14.70 26.36
N PHE A 101 30.75 -14.10 25.38
CA PHE A 101 31.34 -12.78 25.54
C PHE A 101 30.22 -11.76 25.70
N MET A 102 29.89 -11.46 26.96
CA MET A 102 29.27 -10.20 27.36
C MET A 102 30.26 -9.07 27.11
N ASN A 103 30.52 -8.77 25.84
CA ASN A 103 31.20 -7.54 25.46
C ASN A 103 30.12 -6.51 25.20
N VAL A 104 29.93 -5.60 26.16
CA VAL A 104 29.16 -4.36 26.01
C VAL A 104 29.93 -3.49 25.02
N GLN A 105 29.86 -3.83 23.74
CA GLN A 105 30.40 -3.00 22.67
C GLN A 105 29.50 -1.78 22.53
N SER A 106 30.12 -0.60 22.53
CA SER A 106 29.49 0.70 22.35
C SER A 106 28.47 0.64 21.20
N LEU A 107 27.24 1.15 21.43
CA LEU A 107 26.14 1.14 20.46
C LEU A 107 26.52 1.69 19.08
N ASP A 108 27.54 2.55 19.01
CA ASP A 108 28.07 3.13 17.77
C ASP A 108 28.68 2.07 16.84
N ASN A 109 29.47 1.13 17.39
CA ASN A 109 30.06 0.04 16.60
C ASN A 109 29.01 -0.98 16.15
N LEU A 110 27.87 -1.04 16.85
CA LEU A 110 26.77 -1.94 16.53
C LEU A 110 26.02 -1.50 15.26
N LYS A 111 25.88 -0.19 15.03
CA LYS A 111 25.19 0.36 13.84
C LYS A 111 25.93 0.09 12.54
N GLU A 112 27.26 0.05 12.57
CA GLU A 112 28.08 -0.18 11.37
C GLU A 112 27.99 -1.62 10.86
N ARG A 113 27.69 -2.57 11.76
CA ARG A 113 27.64 -4.01 11.45
C ARG A 113 26.30 -4.47 10.88
N LEU A 114 25.27 -3.63 10.96
CA LEU A 114 23.94 -3.94 10.44
C LEU A 114 23.84 -3.72 8.94
N THR A 115 23.23 -4.68 8.25
CA THR A 115 22.88 -4.53 6.84
C THR A 115 21.78 -3.46 6.65
N PRO A 116 21.63 -2.88 5.44
CA PRO A 116 20.56 -1.90 5.18
C PRO A 116 19.16 -2.42 5.54
N ALA A 117 18.86 -3.68 5.26
CA ALA A 117 17.58 -4.31 5.61
C ALA A 117 17.37 -4.41 7.13
N GLN A 118 18.41 -4.79 7.88
CA GLN A 118 18.37 -4.85 9.34
C GLN A 118 18.19 -3.46 9.96
N LYS A 119 18.84 -2.44 9.40
CA LYS A 119 18.66 -1.04 9.83
C LYS A 119 17.22 -0.58 9.67
N ARG A 120 16.55 -0.94 8.56
CA ARG A 120 15.14 -0.62 8.35
C ARG A 120 14.24 -1.30 9.39
N ILE A 121 14.49 -2.56 9.75
CA ILE A 121 13.74 -3.24 10.82
C ILE A 121 13.87 -2.49 12.15
N ILE A 122 15.09 -2.05 12.50
CA ILE A 122 15.31 -1.27 13.73
C ILE A 122 14.58 0.07 13.66
N GLN A 123 14.56 0.74 12.50
CA GLN A 123 13.81 1.99 12.33
C GLN A 123 12.31 1.80 12.55
N VAL A 124 11.73 0.74 11.97
CA VAL A 124 10.32 0.39 12.20
C VAL A 124 10.05 0.17 13.69
N LEU A 125 10.90 -0.60 14.37
CA LEU A 125 10.77 -0.84 15.82
C LEU A 125 11.01 0.41 16.69
N ASP A 126 11.82 1.36 16.23
CA ASP A 126 12.05 2.63 16.92
C ASP A 126 10.83 3.56 16.80
N MET A 127 10.26 3.67 15.60
CA MET A 127 9.05 4.44 15.31
C MET A 127 7.81 3.85 15.97
N ALA A 128 7.78 2.53 16.19
CA ALA A 128 6.70 1.84 16.86
C ALA A 128 6.48 2.31 18.30
N GLU A 129 5.31 2.87 18.61
CA GLU A 129 4.93 3.18 20.00
C GLU A 129 4.53 1.94 20.79
N MET A 130 3.96 0.95 20.09
CA MET A 130 3.51 -0.33 20.65
C MET A 130 4.37 -1.50 20.16
N PRO A 131 4.41 -2.64 20.87
CA PRO A 131 5.05 -3.85 20.37
C PRO A 131 4.42 -4.31 19.05
N ILE A 132 5.26 -4.64 18.07
CA ILE A 132 4.82 -5.00 16.70
C ILE A 132 5.02 -6.50 16.43
N GLU A 133 4.11 -7.13 15.70
CA GLU A 133 4.21 -8.52 15.23
C GLU A 133 5.14 -8.65 14.00
N TYR A 134 5.56 -9.88 13.66
CA TYR A 134 6.38 -10.10 12.47
C TYR A 134 5.65 -9.73 11.18
N GLU A 135 4.35 -9.97 11.14
CA GLU A 135 3.44 -9.73 10.03
C GLU A 135 3.35 -8.25 9.68
N ASP A 136 3.31 -7.38 10.70
CA ASP A 136 3.22 -5.94 10.51
C ASP A 136 4.57 -5.36 10.08
N ILE A 137 5.68 -5.86 10.64
CA ILE A 137 7.03 -5.50 10.17
C ILE A 137 7.21 -5.93 8.70
N ALA A 138 6.73 -7.12 8.33
CA ALA A 138 6.76 -7.63 6.97
C ALA A 138 5.96 -6.75 6.01
N ARG A 139 4.75 -6.35 6.42
CA ARG A 139 3.87 -5.46 5.65
C ARG A 139 4.49 -4.09 5.43
N GLU A 140 5.05 -3.49 6.48
CA GLU A 140 5.67 -2.16 6.42
C GLU A 140 6.90 -2.13 5.51
N LEU A 141 7.69 -3.21 5.52
CA LEU A 141 8.95 -3.28 4.75
C LEU A 141 8.80 -3.91 3.36
N GLY A 142 7.63 -4.46 3.02
CA GLY A 142 7.39 -5.16 1.75
C GLY A 142 8.25 -6.42 1.57
N ILE A 143 8.59 -7.12 2.66
CA ILE A 143 9.41 -8.34 2.65
C ILE A 143 8.67 -9.52 3.29
N SER A 144 9.12 -10.75 3.03
CA SER A 144 8.47 -11.94 3.60
C SER A 144 8.69 -12.06 5.11
N ILE A 145 7.69 -12.62 5.82
CA ILE A 145 7.72 -12.87 7.28
C ILE A 145 8.95 -13.71 7.67
N VAL A 146 9.31 -14.70 6.84
CA VAL A 146 10.49 -15.56 7.07
C VAL A 146 11.78 -14.73 7.06
N THR A 147 11.91 -13.79 6.12
CA THR A 147 13.05 -12.89 6.02
C THR A 147 13.11 -11.93 7.21
N VAL A 148 11.98 -11.37 7.65
CA VAL A 148 11.92 -10.56 8.87
C VAL A 148 12.41 -11.37 10.07
N ARG A 149 11.90 -12.58 10.26
CA ARG A 149 12.30 -13.46 11.37
C ARG A 149 13.79 -13.75 11.36
N ARG A 150 14.36 -14.04 10.19
CA ARG A 150 15.80 -14.23 10.02
C ARG A 150 16.57 -12.98 10.43
N HIS A 151 16.20 -11.82 9.91
CA HIS A 151 16.88 -10.58 10.22
C HIS A 151 16.77 -10.19 11.69
N VAL A 152 15.60 -10.35 12.33
CA VAL A 152 15.43 -10.11 13.78
C VAL A 152 16.36 -11.00 14.59
N ASN A 153 16.47 -12.28 14.24
CA ASN A 153 17.38 -13.21 14.92
C ASN A 153 18.86 -12.83 14.71
N ASP A 154 19.24 -12.42 13.50
CA ASP A 154 20.60 -11.98 13.21
C ASP A 154 20.94 -10.70 13.99
N ILE A 155 20.01 -9.73 14.08
CA ILE A 155 20.16 -8.52 14.89
C ILE A 155 20.38 -8.88 16.37
N LYS A 156 19.61 -9.82 16.91
CA LYS A 156 19.79 -10.30 18.30
C LYS A 156 21.15 -10.95 18.52
N LYS A 157 21.61 -11.79 17.58
CA LYS A 157 22.94 -12.41 17.63
C LYS A 157 24.07 -11.39 17.61
N MET A 158 23.85 -10.24 16.98
CA MET A 158 24.80 -9.12 16.98
C MET A 158 24.81 -8.32 18.29
N GLY A 159 23.97 -8.67 19.27
CA GLY A 159 23.95 -8.03 20.59
C GLY A 159 22.96 -6.88 20.72
N PHE A 160 22.11 -6.62 19.72
CA PHE A 160 21.01 -5.68 19.86
C PHE A 160 19.93 -6.25 20.77
N GLN A 161 19.57 -5.52 21.83
CA GLN A 161 18.56 -5.96 22.78
C GLN A 161 17.15 -5.70 22.22
N ILE A 162 16.68 -6.60 21.36
CA ILE A 162 15.27 -6.66 20.94
C ILE A 162 14.54 -7.58 21.91
N LYS A 163 13.61 -7.03 22.71
CA LYS A 163 12.81 -7.80 23.67
C LYS A 163 11.63 -8.46 22.96
N GLU A 164 11.29 -9.68 23.38
CA GLU A 164 10.08 -10.38 22.97
C GLU A 164 9.07 -10.34 24.11
N LYS A 165 7.81 -10.06 23.79
CA LYS A 165 6.68 -10.34 24.68
C LYS A 165 5.72 -11.26 23.95
N ILE A 166 5.07 -12.14 24.68
CA ILE A 166 3.94 -12.91 24.15
C ILE A 166 2.70 -12.06 24.40
N ASN A 167 1.99 -11.72 23.33
CA ASN A 167 0.69 -11.09 23.48
C ASN A 167 -0.30 -12.14 24.03
N VAL A 168 -0.91 -11.84 25.18
CA VAL A 168 -1.79 -12.77 25.90
C VAL A 168 -3.04 -13.09 25.08
N ASP A 169 -3.52 -12.11 24.30
CA ASP A 169 -4.76 -12.22 23.53
C ASP A 169 -4.59 -13.08 22.27
N ALA A 170 -3.47 -12.91 21.57
CA ALA A 170 -3.22 -13.56 20.28
C ALA A 170 -2.32 -14.80 20.38
N LYS A 171 -1.66 -15.05 21.52
CA LYS A 171 -0.56 -16.03 21.68
C LYS A 171 0.57 -15.85 20.67
N ARG A 172 0.72 -14.64 20.11
CA ARG A 172 1.74 -14.29 19.12
C ARG A 172 2.90 -13.55 19.76
N LYS A 173 4.06 -13.64 19.11
CA LYS A 173 5.28 -12.94 19.54
C LYS A 173 5.27 -11.51 19.03
N VAL A 174 5.37 -10.55 19.95
CA VAL A 174 5.51 -9.12 19.64
C VAL A 174 6.90 -8.63 20.06
N PHE A 175 7.42 -7.66 19.31
CA PHE A 175 8.78 -7.14 19.42
C PHE A 175 8.77 -5.65 19.74
N TYR A 176 9.66 -5.23 20.63
CA TYR A 176 9.86 -3.82 20.94
C TYR A 176 11.30 -3.54 21.36
N LEU A 177 11.73 -2.29 21.19
CA LEU A 177 13.00 -1.78 21.69
C LEU A 177 12.83 -1.17 23.08
N GLU A 178 13.82 -1.41 23.94
CA GLU A 178 13.87 -0.83 25.27
C GLU A 178 14.04 0.70 25.22
N LYS A 179 13.46 1.42 26.19
CA LYS A 179 13.42 2.89 26.18
C LYS A 179 14.81 3.51 26.14
N ASP A 180 15.78 2.90 26.81
CA ASP A 180 17.17 3.39 26.86
C ASP A 180 17.87 3.29 25.50
N ILE A 181 17.55 2.25 24.73
CA ILE A 181 18.07 2.06 23.36
C ILE A 181 17.43 3.06 22.41
N LYS A 182 16.12 3.30 22.52
CA LYS A 182 15.45 4.35 21.74
C LYS A 182 16.07 5.72 22.01
N ARG A 183 16.38 6.04 23.27
CA ARG A 183 17.06 7.28 23.65
C ARG A 183 18.46 7.37 23.03
N ALA A 184 19.25 6.30 23.08
CA ALA A 184 20.58 6.28 22.48
C ALA A 184 20.53 6.43 20.95
N ILE A 185 19.57 5.77 20.28
CA ILE A 185 19.38 5.91 18.83
C ILE A 185 19.03 7.35 18.45
N LYS A 186 18.11 7.99 19.20
CA LYS A 186 17.73 9.39 19.01
C LYS A 186 18.88 10.36 19.25
N ALA A 187 19.67 10.16 20.31
CA ALA A 187 20.83 11.00 20.62
C ALA A 187 21.88 10.99 19.49
N ILE A 188 22.09 9.84 18.84
CA ILE A 188 22.99 9.73 17.69
C ILE A 188 22.41 10.40 16.44
N LYS A 189 21.09 10.36 16.24
CA LYS A 189 20.42 11.00 15.09
C LYS A 189 20.55 12.52 15.12
N HIS A 190 20.59 13.13 16.32
CA HIS A 190 20.73 14.59 16.50
C HIS A 190 22.18 15.10 16.47
N ARG A 191 23.20 14.22 16.40
CA ARG A 191 24.61 14.60 16.32
C ARG A 191 25.15 14.74 14.89
N LYS A 192 24.36 14.37 13.88
CA LYS A 192 24.66 14.54 12.46
C LYS A 192 23.77 15.63 11.89
#